data_AF-A0A2U0RW87-F1
#
_entry.id   AF-A0A2U0RW87-F1
#
_cell.length_a   1.000
_cell.length_b   1.000
_cell.length_c   1.000
_cell.angle_alpha   90.00
_cell.angle_beta   90.00
_cell.angle_gamma   90.00
#
_symmetry.space_group_name_H-M   'P 1'
#
loop_
_entity.id
_entity.type
_entity.pdbx_description
1 polymer ?
#
loop_
_entity_poly.entity_id
_entity_poly.type
_entity_poly.pdbx_seq_one_letter_code
_entity_poly.pdbx_strand_id
1 'polypeptide(L)'
;EVRACEKTMKIMPNLKPATEEDWYTEFLDLIIAIKIVESTQEAIDHINKYGTNHSESILTADFDKALKFIREVDSAAVYWNSSTRFTDGNQFGMGAEIGISTQKLHARGPMSIHQLTTTKFFILGRGHIRP
;
A
#
# COMPACT_ATOMS: atom_id res chain seq x y z
N GLU A 1 -6.00 22.00 0.65
CA GLU A 1 -5.59 22.33 -0.73
C GLU A 1 -5.86 21.15 -1.64
N VAL A 2 -6.26 21.40 -2.89
CA VAL A 2 -6.48 20.34 -3.88
C VAL A 2 -5.67 20.67 -5.14
N ARG A 3 -4.82 19.73 -5.55
CA ARG A 3 -4.05 19.77 -6.79
C ARG A 3 -4.65 18.74 -7.76
N ALA A 4 -4.77 19.05 -9.04
CA ALA A 4 -5.50 18.18 -9.94
C ALA A 4 -4.97 18.15 -11.37
N CYS A 5 -5.16 17.00 -12.05
CA CYS A 5 -4.82 16.87 -13.46
C CYS A 5 -5.76 17.68 -14.36
N GLU A 6 -5.38 17.90 -15.61
CA GLU A 6 -6.15 18.67 -16.58
C GLU A 6 -7.60 18.19 -16.75
N LYS A 7 -7.83 16.86 -16.77
CA LYS A 7 -9.17 16.29 -16.89
C LYS A 7 -10.06 16.68 -15.70
N THR A 8 -9.51 16.65 -14.49
CA THR A 8 -10.24 17.07 -13.28
C THR A 8 -10.51 18.57 -13.30
N MET A 9 -9.54 19.39 -13.73
CA MET A 9 -9.70 20.84 -13.81
C MET A 9 -10.75 21.27 -14.85
N LYS A 10 -10.96 20.49 -15.92
CA LYS A 10 -12.08 20.74 -16.86
C LYS A 10 -13.45 20.64 -16.19
N ILE A 11 -13.57 19.86 -15.11
CA ILE A 11 -14.81 19.71 -14.33
C ILE A 11 -14.88 20.77 -13.21
N MET A 12 -13.74 21.02 -12.54
CA MET A 12 -13.63 22.00 -11.46
C MET A 12 -12.44 22.95 -11.72
N PRO A 13 -12.67 24.10 -12.39
CA PRO A 13 -11.59 24.95 -12.88
C PRO A 13 -10.76 25.69 -11.82
N ASN A 14 -11.25 25.80 -10.58
CA ASN A 14 -10.62 26.59 -9.52
C ASN A 14 -9.56 25.79 -8.71
N LEU A 15 -9.16 24.60 -9.16
CA LEU A 15 -8.15 23.79 -8.50
C LEU A 15 -6.74 24.21 -8.91
N LYS A 16 -5.74 23.90 -8.05
CA LYS A 16 -4.34 24.06 -8.44
C LYS A 16 -3.96 22.97 -9.46
N PRO A 17 -3.21 23.29 -10.53
CA PRO A 17 -2.71 22.26 -11.43
C PRO A 17 -1.72 21.35 -10.68
N ALA A 18 -1.90 20.04 -10.80
CA ALA A 18 -0.92 19.07 -10.34
C ALA A 18 0.26 18.99 -11.32
N THR A 19 1.46 18.84 -10.78
CA THR A 19 2.72 18.60 -11.47
C THR A 19 3.09 17.11 -11.41
N GLU A 20 4.12 16.67 -12.14
CA GLU A 20 4.59 15.28 -12.05
C GLU A 20 5.12 14.94 -10.65
N GLU A 21 5.73 15.91 -9.96
CA GLU A 21 6.28 15.75 -8.61
C GLU A 21 5.18 15.53 -7.57
N ASP A 22 4.00 16.13 -7.76
CA ASP A 22 2.87 15.95 -6.84
C ASP A 22 2.44 14.49 -6.71
N TRP A 23 2.61 13.68 -7.76
CA TRP A 23 2.25 12.26 -7.72
C TRP A 23 3.21 11.44 -6.84
N TYR A 24 4.47 11.86 -6.74
CA TYR A 24 5.49 11.22 -5.89
C TYR A 24 5.51 11.77 -4.45
N THR A 25 4.80 12.87 -4.20
CA THR A 25 4.93 13.63 -2.94
C THR A 25 3.94 13.14 -1.88
N GLU A 26 4.46 12.75 -0.72
CA GLU A 26 3.66 12.59 0.49
C GLU A 26 3.56 13.94 1.24
N PHE A 27 2.36 14.52 1.30
CA PHE A 27 2.20 15.89 1.80
C PHE A 27 2.17 16.03 3.33
N LEU A 28 1.72 14.99 4.05
CA LEU A 28 1.52 15.01 5.51
C LEU A 28 0.75 16.25 6.04
N ASP A 29 -0.20 16.74 5.24
CA ASP A 29 -0.98 17.95 5.50
C ASP A 29 -2.36 17.81 4.84
N LEU A 30 -3.22 18.82 5.01
CA LEU A 30 -4.53 18.93 4.36
C LEU A 30 -4.40 19.28 2.86
N ILE A 31 -3.56 18.54 2.14
CA ILE A 31 -3.29 18.67 0.69
C ILE A 31 -3.60 17.32 0.03
N ILE A 32 -4.30 17.33 -1.10
CA ILE A 32 -4.59 16.11 -1.88
C ILE A 32 -4.39 16.35 -3.38
N ALA A 33 -3.82 15.37 -4.07
CA ALA A 33 -3.70 15.36 -5.53
C ALA A 33 -4.77 14.44 -6.14
N ILE A 34 -5.50 14.91 -7.16
CA ILE A 34 -6.62 14.18 -7.80
C ILE A 34 -6.35 13.97 -9.28
N LYS A 35 -6.36 12.71 -9.71
CA LYS A 35 -6.22 12.29 -11.10
C LYS A 35 -7.42 11.47 -11.56
N ILE A 36 -7.99 11.83 -12.70
CA ILE A 36 -8.96 10.98 -13.43
C ILE A 36 -8.19 9.97 -14.26
N VAL A 37 -8.59 8.70 -14.14
CA VAL A 37 -8.09 7.54 -14.89
C VAL A 37 -9.26 6.87 -15.61
N GLU A 38 -8.99 6.23 -16.75
CA GLU A 38 -9.99 5.63 -17.62
C GLU A 38 -10.35 4.19 -17.24
N SER A 39 -9.51 3.52 -16.43
CA SER A 39 -9.73 2.12 -16.07
C SER A 39 -9.07 1.73 -14.75
N THR A 40 -9.48 0.58 -14.21
CA THR A 40 -8.82 -0.05 -13.05
C THR A 40 -7.36 -0.37 -13.34
N GLN A 41 -7.00 -0.73 -14.58
CA GLN A 41 -5.59 -0.99 -14.92
C GLN A 41 -4.75 0.29 -14.83
N GLU A 42 -5.24 1.40 -15.39
CA GLU A 42 -4.53 2.67 -15.31
C GLU A 42 -4.37 3.15 -13.85
N ALA A 43 -5.37 2.88 -12.99
CA ALA A 43 -5.27 3.14 -11.56
C ALA A 43 -4.14 2.32 -10.90
N ILE A 44 -4.09 1.01 -11.19
CA ILE A 44 -3.05 0.10 -10.68
C ILE A 44 -1.66 0.55 -11.15
N ASP A 45 -1.52 0.86 -12.44
CA ASP A 45 -0.24 1.29 -13.02
C ASP A 45 0.23 2.63 -12.42
N HIS A 46 -0.70 3.55 -12.16
CA HIS A 46 -0.40 4.81 -11.48
C HIS A 46 0.08 4.54 -10.03
N ILE A 47 -0.65 3.74 -9.27
CA ILE A 47 -0.28 3.41 -7.88
C ILE A 47 1.09 2.74 -7.83
N ASN A 48 1.34 1.73 -8.65
CA ASN A 48 2.62 1.01 -8.66
C ASN A 48 3.79 1.88 -9.16
N LYS A 49 3.55 2.92 -9.95
CA LYS A 49 4.59 3.85 -10.41
C LYS A 49 4.93 4.92 -9.37
N TYR A 50 3.93 5.48 -8.69
CA TYR A 50 4.08 6.70 -7.89
C TYR A 50 3.99 6.46 -6.38
N GLY A 51 3.30 5.40 -5.95
CA GLY A 51 3.14 5.06 -4.54
C GLY A 51 4.45 4.60 -3.89
N THR A 52 4.50 4.69 -2.56
CA THR A 52 5.63 4.25 -1.72
C THR A 52 5.46 2.81 -1.21
N ASN A 53 4.51 2.07 -1.81
CA ASN A 53 4.16 0.69 -1.48
C ASN A 53 3.66 0.51 -0.03
N HIS A 54 3.08 1.56 0.58
CA HIS A 54 2.61 1.53 1.97
C HIS A 54 1.17 1.01 2.10
N SER A 55 0.17 1.77 1.60
CA SER A 55 -1.24 1.44 1.80
C SER A 55 -2.11 1.99 0.70
N GLU A 56 -2.89 1.11 0.05
CA GLU A 56 -3.68 1.45 -1.12
C GLU A 56 -5.09 0.89 -0.98
N SER A 57 -6.08 1.60 -1.49
CA SER A 57 -7.49 1.19 -1.36
C SER A 57 -8.26 1.41 -2.64
N ILE A 58 -9.14 0.46 -2.96
CA ILE A 58 -10.15 0.58 -4.01
C ILE A 58 -11.55 0.68 -3.40
N LEU A 59 -12.33 1.62 -3.90
CA LEU A 59 -13.76 1.73 -3.63
C LEU A 59 -14.54 1.24 -4.85
N THR A 60 -15.20 0.08 -4.73
CA THR A 60 -15.97 -0.52 -5.83
C THR A 60 -17.01 -1.50 -5.29
N ALA A 61 -18.15 -1.62 -5.97
CA ALA A 61 -19.12 -2.69 -5.74
C ALA A 61 -18.85 -3.94 -6.61
N ASP A 62 -17.97 -3.80 -7.60
CA ASP A 62 -17.58 -4.86 -8.53
C ASP A 62 -16.47 -5.72 -7.91
N PHE A 63 -16.80 -6.98 -7.62
CA PHE A 63 -15.90 -7.92 -6.97
C PHE A 63 -14.68 -8.27 -7.84
N ASP A 64 -14.84 -8.38 -9.15
CA ASP A 64 -13.73 -8.75 -10.04
C ASP A 64 -12.71 -7.61 -10.12
N LYS A 65 -13.17 -6.35 -10.14
CA LYS A 65 -12.29 -5.19 -10.03
C LYS A 65 -11.57 -5.13 -8.68
N ALA A 66 -12.27 -5.43 -7.59
CA ALA A 66 -11.65 -5.46 -6.26
C ALA A 66 -10.57 -6.53 -6.17
N LEU A 67 -10.86 -7.75 -6.64
CA LEU A 67 -9.93 -8.87 -6.61
C LEU A 67 -8.71 -8.63 -7.52
N LYS A 68 -8.92 -8.02 -8.69
CA LYS A 68 -7.83 -7.60 -9.57
C LYS A 68 -6.91 -6.60 -8.87
N PHE A 69 -7.49 -5.54 -8.30
CA PHE A 69 -6.74 -4.50 -7.58
C PHE A 69 -5.92 -5.07 -6.42
N ILE A 70 -6.52 -5.91 -5.58
CA ILE A 70 -5.85 -6.57 -4.44
C ILE A 70 -4.64 -7.41 -4.89
N ARG A 71 -4.71 -8.05 -6.06
CA ARG A 71 -3.64 -8.92 -6.56
C ARG A 71 -2.52 -8.16 -7.25
N GLU A 72 -2.84 -7.07 -7.94
CA GLU A 72 -1.90 -6.39 -8.83
C GLU A 72 -1.25 -5.14 -8.22
N VAL A 73 -1.82 -4.58 -7.15
CA VAL A 73 -1.20 -3.49 -6.39
C VAL A 73 -0.17 -4.06 -5.42
N ASP A 74 1.08 -3.62 -5.54
CA ASP A 74 2.20 -4.13 -4.75
C ASP A 74 2.49 -3.23 -3.53
N SER A 75 1.57 -3.21 -2.56
CA SER A 75 1.72 -2.46 -1.30
C SER A 75 1.71 -3.36 -0.07
N ALA A 76 2.19 -2.83 1.06
CA ALA A 76 2.22 -3.56 2.32
C ALA A 76 0.81 -3.90 2.85
N ALA A 77 -0.17 -3.03 2.60
CA ALA A 77 -1.59 -3.30 2.81
C ALA A 77 -2.42 -2.82 1.62
N VAL A 78 -3.34 -3.67 1.15
CA VAL A 78 -4.26 -3.34 0.05
C VAL A 78 -5.69 -3.61 0.51
N TYR A 79 -6.56 -2.61 0.35
CA TYR A 79 -7.91 -2.60 0.90
C TYR A 79 -8.98 -2.60 -0.20
N TRP A 80 -10.13 -3.20 0.12
CA TRP A 80 -11.37 -3.04 -0.63
C TRP A 80 -12.43 -2.42 0.28
N ASN A 81 -12.99 -1.28 -0.13
CA ASN A 81 -14.05 -0.57 0.59
C ASN A 81 -13.69 -0.24 2.05
N SER A 82 -12.42 0.07 2.32
CA SER A 82 -11.94 0.42 3.65
C SER A 82 -10.92 1.55 3.60
N SER A 83 -10.78 2.27 4.71
CA SER A 83 -9.83 3.37 4.84
C SER A 83 -8.38 2.86 4.91
N THR A 84 -7.45 3.58 4.30
CA THR A 84 -6.01 3.32 4.44
C THR A 84 -5.48 3.58 5.85
N ARG A 85 -6.25 4.28 6.71
CA ARG A 85 -5.92 4.53 8.11
C ARG A 85 -5.80 3.27 8.96
N PHE A 86 -6.33 2.13 8.50
CA PHE A 86 -6.27 0.87 9.22
C PHE A 86 -4.92 0.17 9.16
N THR A 87 -3.93 0.67 8.40
CA THR A 87 -2.57 0.13 8.41
C THR A 87 -1.88 0.53 9.70
N ASP A 88 -2.10 -0.29 10.72
CA ASP A 88 -1.65 -0.10 12.10
C ASP A 88 -1.73 -1.47 12.80
N GLY A 89 -0.69 -1.83 13.55
CA GLY A 89 -0.58 -3.13 14.19
C GLY A 89 -1.68 -3.41 15.20
N ASN A 90 -2.15 -2.40 15.94
CA ASN A 90 -3.26 -2.59 16.88
C ASN A 90 -4.58 -2.81 16.14
N GLN A 91 -4.84 -2.06 15.06
CA GLN A 91 -5.99 -2.30 14.18
C GLN A 91 -5.95 -3.68 13.52
N PHE A 92 -4.76 -4.22 13.25
CA PHE A 92 -4.56 -5.58 12.74
C PHE A 92 -4.58 -6.67 13.82
N GLY A 93 -4.81 -6.31 15.09
CA GLY A 93 -4.89 -7.28 16.20
C GLY A 93 -3.52 -7.78 16.70
N MET A 94 -2.44 -7.10 16.35
CA MET A 94 -1.06 -7.43 16.76
C MET A 94 -0.69 -6.80 18.13
N GLY A 95 -1.59 -6.00 18.70
CA GLY A 95 -1.42 -5.32 19.99
C GLY A 95 -0.54 -4.08 19.90
N ALA A 96 0.75 -4.26 19.61
CA ALA A 96 1.70 -3.16 19.46
C ALA A 96 2.55 -3.32 18.19
N GLU A 97 3.08 -2.21 17.68
CA GLU A 97 4.02 -2.18 16.56
C GLU A 97 5.24 -1.29 16.88
N ILE A 98 6.36 -1.58 16.23
CA ILE A 98 7.52 -0.67 16.18
C ILE A 98 7.39 0.34 15.04
N GLY A 99 6.64 -0.02 14.00
CA GLY A 99 6.41 0.76 12.80
C GLY A 99 5.96 -0.13 11.64
N ILE A 100 5.87 0.45 10.45
CA ILE A 100 5.33 -0.20 9.26
C ILE A 100 6.44 -0.33 8.22
N SER A 101 6.75 -1.57 7.82
CA SER A 101 7.73 -1.85 6.76
C SER A 101 7.08 -1.88 5.39
N THR A 102 7.62 -1.12 4.44
CA THR A 102 7.26 -1.21 3.02
C THR A 102 8.20 -2.11 2.22
N GLN A 103 9.26 -2.64 2.86
CA GLN A 103 10.22 -3.53 2.21
C GLN A 103 9.62 -4.92 1.93
N LYS A 104 10.14 -5.60 0.91
CA LYS A 104 9.66 -6.93 0.52
C LYS A 104 10.27 -8.08 1.31
N LEU A 105 11.42 -7.86 1.94
CA LEU A 105 12.16 -8.91 2.64
C LEU A 105 11.90 -8.87 4.15
N HIS A 106 11.96 -10.05 4.79
CA HIS A 106 11.81 -10.26 6.23
C HIS A 106 10.41 -9.96 6.80
N ALA A 107 10.00 -8.69 6.81
CA ALA A 107 8.73 -8.23 7.36
C ALA A 107 8.16 -7.10 6.50
N ARG A 108 6.85 -7.16 6.22
CA ARG A 108 6.12 -6.17 5.41
C ARG A 108 4.77 -5.88 6.06
N GLY A 109 4.39 -4.61 6.12
CA GLY A 109 3.28 -4.11 6.92
C GLY A 109 3.69 -3.82 8.37
N PRO A 110 2.72 -3.69 9.29
CA PRO A 110 2.97 -3.53 10.71
C PRO A 110 3.94 -4.58 11.27
N MET A 111 4.97 -4.14 11.99
CA MET A 111 5.98 -5.00 12.58
C MET A 111 5.78 -5.13 14.09
N SER A 112 5.41 -6.33 14.55
CA SER A 112 5.23 -6.65 15.98
C SER A 112 6.24 -7.72 16.43
N ILE A 113 6.00 -8.33 17.59
CA ILE A 113 6.93 -9.27 18.25
C ILE A 113 7.38 -10.41 17.34
N HIS A 114 6.51 -10.94 16.47
CA HIS A 114 6.85 -12.03 15.56
C HIS A 114 7.83 -11.59 14.48
N GLN A 115 7.71 -10.35 13.98
CA GLN A 115 8.61 -9.76 13.01
C GLN A 115 9.99 -9.43 13.60
N LEU A 116 10.16 -9.48 14.92
CA LEU A 116 11.45 -9.29 15.60
C LEU A 116 12.15 -10.61 15.96
N THR A 117 11.73 -11.72 15.32
CA THR A 117 12.34 -13.04 15.50
C THR A 117 13.05 -13.52 14.24
N THR A 118 13.93 -14.51 14.40
CA THR A 118 14.54 -15.23 13.28
C THR A 118 14.39 -16.74 13.48
N THR A 119 14.54 -17.50 12.40
CA THR A 119 14.40 -18.95 12.41
C THR A 119 15.76 -19.63 12.50
N LYS A 120 15.85 -20.72 13.26
CA LYS A 120 16.98 -21.65 13.22
C LYS A 120 16.48 -23.08 13.09
N PHE A 121 17.31 -23.94 12.50
CA PHE A 121 17.06 -25.38 12.49
C PHE A 121 17.66 -26.01 13.74
N PHE A 122 16.93 -26.94 14.34
CA PHE A 122 17.48 -27.83 15.37
C PHE A 122 17.36 -29.27 14.87
N ILE A 123 18.45 -30.03 14.98
CA ILE A 123 18.54 -31.40 14.47
C ILE A 123 18.93 -32.30 15.63
N LEU A 124 18.10 -33.30 15.92
CA LEU A 124 18.39 -34.32 16.91
C LEU A 124 18.89 -35.58 16.20
N GLY A 125 20.20 -35.79 16.26
CA GLY A 125 20.85 -36.94 15.63
C GLY A 125 20.94 -38.15 16.55
N ARG A 126 20.93 -39.34 15.93
CA ARG A 126 21.39 -40.59 16.55
C ARG A 126 22.18 -41.41 15.52
N GLY A 127 23.49 -41.19 15.45
CA GLY A 127 24.38 -41.92 14.54
C GLY A 127 24.19 -41.63 13.05
N HIS A 128 23.63 -40.47 12.68
CA HIS A 128 23.45 -40.13 11.27
C HIS A 128 24.79 -39.72 10.65
N ILE A 129 25.07 -40.25 9.45
CA ILE A 129 26.23 -39.91 8.63
C ILE A 129 25.76 -39.35 7.29
N ARG A 130 26.55 -38.45 6.69
CA ARG A 130 26.37 -37.99 5.30
C ARG A 130 27.54 -38.59 4.48
N PRO A 131 27.27 -39.49 3.52
CA PRO A 131 28.31 -40.09 2.69
C PRO A 131 29.00 -39.07 1.78
#